data_AF-A0A5N7C159-F1
#
_entry.id   AF-A0A5N7C159-F1
#
_cell.length_a   1.000
_cell.length_b   1.000
_cell.length_c   1.000
_cell.angle_alpha   90.00
_cell.angle_beta   90.00
_cell.angle_gamma   90.00
#
_symmetry.space_group_name_H-M   'P 1'
#
loop_
_entity.id
_entity.type
_entity.pdbx_description
1 polymer ?
#
loop_
_entity_poly.entity_id
_entity_poly.type
_entity_poly.pdbx_seq_one_letter_code
_entity_poly.pdbx_strand_id
1 'polypeptide(L)'
;MRAPLACMTALVAFAEAQQFYITAEGYTERPQCTHAVPSPQYHFRQFSYTLNETVRYATSVPSPTTTGTYGPPYSEAVKHLTTSPVTTTWGNWLPNQTVVTATDTNDPYGQAAWSSLWLQAGLENYTTTGLYSTTVSPTPVPSSELVLPPRDYFRPTDCYNFPDDFVFGVAGSAAQVEGAMGLEGRSPTIQEKLANTTQPKNYVTNENYFLYKQDIQRLAAMGVKYYSFSIPWTRILPFVLPGSPVNEQGIQHYDDLINTVLDAGMLPIVTLHHFDSPLIFVASDNTSAHPDIGNNNAGYQNETFVDAFVNYAKIVLTHYADRVPIWVTFNEPYLYSFNFTGANNVVHAHAQVYHFYHDELNATGQMGIKFNDNFGVPRDPSNSSDVLAANRFQEIQLGLYANPIFLGEQYPDSVLNTLPGAEPLSEQDLSYIANTSDFFGIDPYTATVVSQPAGGIDDCATNSSTDNSLFPYCVVQETKNIYGWNIGYRSQSYVYITPTYLREYLSYLWNTFKKPVFVSEFGYPVFNEADKGLSDQLFDTPRSIYYLSFMSEILKSIHEDGVHVMGALAWSWADNWEFGDYAQQFGLQVVNRTTQERYFKKSFFDLVDFVGARMGS
;
A
#
# COMPACT_ATOMS: atom_id res chain seq x y z
N MET A 1 -32.37 47.51 -34.86
CA MET A 1 -31.59 46.40 -35.45
C MET A 1 -30.36 46.23 -34.56
N ARG A 2 -30.43 45.37 -33.54
CA ARG A 2 -29.93 43.98 -33.50
C ARG A 2 -28.45 43.85 -33.90
N ALA A 3 -27.64 43.51 -32.88
CA ALA A 3 -26.23 43.07 -32.94
C ALA A 3 -26.09 41.72 -33.69
N PRO A 4 -24.85 41.23 -33.90
CA PRO A 4 -24.23 40.34 -32.90
C PRO A 4 -22.75 40.70 -32.62
N LEU A 5 -22.30 40.72 -31.36
CA LEU A 5 -21.82 39.58 -30.55
C LEU A 5 -20.72 38.78 -31.27
N ALA A 6 -19.46 39.16 -31.04
CA ALA A 6 -18.29 38.35 -31.39
C ALA A 6 -17.98 37.41 -30.22
N CYS A 7 -18.09 36.10 -30.48
CA CYS A 7 -17.71 35.03 -29.55
C CYS A 7 -16.24 35.15 -29.14
N MET A 8 -15.99 35.24 -27.83
CA MET A 8 -14.75 34.71 -27.24
C MET A 8 -14.85 33.18 -27.28
N THR A 9 -14.15 32.56 -28.23
CA THR A 9 -13.80 31.13 -28.11
C THR A 9 -12.71 31.01 -27.07
N ALA A 10 -13.09 30.62 -25.84
CA ALA A 10 -12.17 30.03 -24.89
C ALA A 10 -11.70 28.68 -25.48
N LEU A 11 -10.49 28.67 -26.04
CA LEU A 11 -9.74 27.44 -26.27
C LEU A 11 -9.35 26.91 -24.89
N VAL A 12 -10.18 26.04 -24.33
CA VAL A 12 -9.75 25.13 -23.26
C VAL A 12 -8.78 24.18 -23.94
N ALA A 13 -7.48 24.47 -23.84
CA ALA A 13 -6.46 23.48 -24.14
C ALA A 13 -6.56 22.42 -23.04
N PHE A 14 -7.15 21.28 -23.37
CA PHE A 14 -7.02 20.09 -22.52
C PHE A 14 -5.54 19.70 -22.56
N ALA A 15 -4.84 19.89 -21.45
CA ALA A 15 -3.51 19.34 -21.26
C ALA A 15 -3.70 17.85 -20.97
N GLU A 16 -3.49 17.01 -21.98
CA GLU A 16 -3.40 15.56 -21.78
C GLU A 16 -1.95 15.24 -21.39
N ALA A 17 -1.77 14.56 -20.25
CA ALA A 17 -0.47 14.06 -19.82
C ALA A 17 -0.04 12.91 -20.76
N GLN A 18 0.74 13.24 -21.79
CA GLN A 18 1.29 12.28 -22.74
C GLN A 18 2.80 12.49 -22.89
N GLN A 19 3.55 11.39 -22.94
CA GLN A 19 5.00 11.41 -23.11
C GLN A 19 5.39 11.82 -24.55
N PHE A 20 6.03 12.97 -24.71
CA PHE A 20 6.60 13.42 -25.99
C PHE A 20 8.13 13.57 -25.89
N TYR A 21 8.86 12.93 -26.81
CA TYR A 21 10.30 13.12 -26.93
C TYR A 21 10.60 14.34 -27.81
N ILE A 22 10.90 15.49 -27.18
CA ILE A 22 11.36 16.68 -27.90
C ILE A 22 12.89 16.67 -27.93
N THR A 23 13.48 16.58 -29.12
CA THR A 23 14.94 16.68 -29.30
C THR A 23 15.35 18.15 -29.28
N ALA A 24 16.20 18.54 -28.34
CA ALA A 24 16.80 19.87 -28.28
C ALA A 24 18.33 19.76 -28.41
N GLU A 25 18.94 20.59 -29.26
CA GLU A 25 20.39 20.68 -29.41
C GLU A 25 20.96 21.83 -28.57
N GLY A 26 22.08 21.60 -27.88
CA GLY A 26 22.80 22.62 -27.13
C GLY A 26 22.55 22.61 -25.61
N TYR A 27 23.17 23.54 -24.91
CA TYR A 27 22.97 23.72 -23.47
C TYR A 27 21.61 24.40 -23.22
N THR A 28 20.95 24.05 -22.12
CA THR A 28 19.78 24.81 -21.65
C THR A 28 20.18 26.26 -21.45
N GLU A 29 19.57 27.17 -22.21
CA GLU A 29 19.70 28.61 -21.95
C GLU A 29 19.30 28.88 -20.50
N ARG A 30 19.95 29.85 -19.85
CA ARG A 30 19.58 30.29 -18.50
C ARG A 30 18.56 31.41 -18.62
N PRO A 31 17.24 31.15 -18.71
CA PRO A 31 16.28 32.17 -19.09
C PRO A 31 16.15 33.23 -17.98
N GLN A 32 16.52 32.87 -16.74
CA GLN A 32 16.62 33.78 -15.60
C GLN A 32 17.83 34.74 -15.65
N CYS A 33 18.80 34.52 -16.54
CA CYS A 33 20.02 35.33 -16.65
C CYS A 33 19.97 36.27 -17.87
N THR A 34 18.97 37.15 -17.91
CA THR A 34 18.77 38.12 -19.02
C THR A 34 19.67 39.36 -18.94
N HIS A 35 20.39 39.54 -17.84
CA HIS A 35 21.26 40.69 -17.61
C HIS A 35 22.71 40.26 -17.37
N ALA A 36 23.66 41.05 -17.88
CA ALA A 36 25.08 40.84 -17.61
C ALA A 36 25.34 40.96 -16.10
N VAL A 37 25.89 39.91 -15.51
CA VAL A 37 26.27 39.92 -14.10
C VAL A 37 27.43 40.93 -13.95
N PRO A 38 27.31 41.95 -13.09
CA PRO A 38 28.40 42.89 -12.87
C PRO A 38 29.67 42.15 -12.44
N SER A 39 30.83 42.64 -12.85
CA SER A 39 32.10 42.07 -12.43
C SER A 39 32.18 42.04 -10.91
N PRO A 40 32.64 40.93 -10.30
CA PRO A 40 32.68 40.79 -8.86
C PRO A 40 33.56 41.88 -8.23
N GLN A 41 33.08 42.47 -7.13
CA GLN A 41 33.87 43.38 -6.30
C GLN A 41 34.31 42.66 -5.02
N TYR A 42 35.61 42.69 -4.74
CA TYR A 42 36.20 42.02 -3.58
C TYR A 42 36.47 43.03 -2.47
N HIS A 43 36.14 42.67 -1.24
CA HIS A 43 36.37 43.52 -0.06
C HIS A 43 36.69 42.67 1.16
N PHE A 44 37.53 43.20 2.06
CA PHE A 44 37.83 42.56 3.34
C PHE A 44 36.81 43.00 4.40
N ARG A 45 36.30 42.04 5.19
CA ARG A 45 35.46 42.30 6.37
C ARG A 45 35.96 41.46 7.53
N GLN A 46 35.73 41.94 8.74
CA GLN A 46 35.97 41.16 9.95
C GLN A 46 34.98 39.99 10.00
N PHE A 47 35.49 38.79 10.23
CA PHE A 47 34.69 37.57 10.33
C PHE A 47 34.06 37.45 11.73
N SER A 48 32.80 37.02 11.78
CA SER A 48 32.12 36.62 13.01
C SER A 48 31.27 35.38 12.75
N TYR A 49 31.28 34.42 13.67
CA TYR A 49 30.34 33.31 13.64
C TYR A 49 28.94 33.81 13.97
N THR A 50 27.98 33.57 13.07
CA THR A 50 26.54 33.74 13.31
C THR A 50 25.84 32.40 13.09
N LEU A 51 24.75 32.15 13.83
CA LEU A 51 23.88 31.03 13.50
C LEU A 51 23.27 31.33 12.13
N ASN A 52 23.59 30.50 11.14
CA ASN A 52 23.13 30.70 9.76
C ASN A 52 21.79 30.02 9.48
N GLU A 53 21.20 29.34 10.47
CA GLU A 53 20.00 28.51 10.31
C GLU A 53 18.92 28.86 11.34
N THR A 54 17.67 28.89 10.89
CA THR A 54 16.49 29.02 11.77
C THR A 54 16.09 27.63 12.27
N VAL A 55 16.00 27.45 13.59
CA VAL A 55 15.49 26.21 14.21
C VAL A 55 13.98 26.13 13.98
N ARG A 56 13.50 25.03 13.39
CA ARG A 56 12.08 24.72 13.17
C ARG A 56 11.74 23.37 13.80
N TYR A 57 10.47 23.17 14.14
CA TYR A 57 9.98 21.94 14.75
C TYR A 57 8.83 21.34 13.94
N ALA A 58 8.70 20.01 13.98
CA ALA A 58 7.51 19.34 13.46
C ALA A 58 6.29 19.76 14.28
N THR A 59 5.13 19.88 13.63
CA THR A 59 3.89 20.28 14.26
C THR A 59 3.04 19.04 14.52
N SER A 60 2.72 18.78 15.79
CA SER A 60 1.90 17.63 16.17
C SER A 60 0.45 17.78 15.69
N VAL A 61 -0.23 16.65 15.50
CA VAL A 61 -1.69 16.60 15.31
C VAL A 61 -2.38 17.22 16.54
N PRO A 62 -3.38 18.10 16.38
CA PRO A 62 -4.12 18.64 17.50
C PRO A 62 -4.96 17.53 18.17
N SER A 63 -5.26 17.70 19.46
CA SER A 63 -6.18 16.81 20.17
C SER A 63 -7.54 16.75 19.45
N PRO A 64 -8.20 15.57 19.43
CA PRO A 64 -9.48 15.42 18.76
C PRO A 64 -10.53 16.31 19.41
N THR A 65 -11.30 17.04 18.60
CA THR A 65 -12.45 17.84 19.08
C THR A 65 -13.77 17.09 18.97
N THR A 66 -13.85 16.11 18.07
CA THR A 66 -15.02 15.26 17.79
C THR A 66 -14.58 13.95 17.16
N THR A 67 -15.23 12.85 17.48
CA THR A 67 -15.06 11.56 16.80
C THR A 67 -16.20 11.38 15.79
N GLY A 68 -15.86 11.16 14.53
CA GLY A 68 -16.84 10.83 13.48
C GLY A 68 -17.36 9.41 13.64
N THR A 69 -18.60 9.16 13.20
CA THR A 69 -19.16 7.81 13.11
C THR A 69 -19.47 7.48 11.66
N TYR A 70 -18.99 6.34 11.18
CA TYR A 70 -19.07 5.95 9.76
C TYR A 70 -19.99 4.75 9.52
N GLY A 71 -20.45 4.09 10.58
CA GLY A 71 -21.35 2.94 10.51
C GLY A 71 -22.14 2.79 11.80
N PRO A 72 -23.07 1.82 11.85
CA PRO A 72 -23.83 1.53 13.05
C PRO A 72 -22.90 1.02 14.17
N PRO A 73 -23.21 1.30 15.45
CA PRO A 73 -22.47 0.72 16.55
C PRO A 73 -22.61 -0.81 16.56
N TYR A 74 -21.65 -1.51 17.17
CA TYR A 74 -21.62 -2.98 17.24
C TYR A 74 -22.97 -3.61 17.64
N SER A 75 -23.68 -3.02 18.62
CA SER A 75 -24.98 -3.52 19.10
C SER A 75 -26.06 -3.60 18.02
N GLU A 76 -25.96 -2.77 16.97
CA GLU A 76 -26.85 -2.79 15.81
C GLU A 76 -26.23 -3.59 14.65
N ALA A 77 -24.95 -3.37 14.37
CA ALA A 77 -24.23 -4.05 13.28
C ALA A 77 -24.27 -5.59 13.40
N VAL A 78 -24.15 -6.11 14.62
CA VAL A 78 -24.12 -7.57 14.87
C VAL A 78 -25.43 -8.28 14.48
N LYS A 79 -26.54 -7.55 14.38
CA LYS A 79 -27.84 -8.08 13.94
C LYS A 79 -27.86 -8.45 12.45
N HIS A 80 -26.91 -7.92 11.67
CA HIS A 80 -26.76 -8.23 10.25
C HIS A 80 -25.93 -9.50 10.00
N LEU A 81 -25.29 -10.06 11.03
CA LEU A 81 -24.60 -11.33 10.92
C LEU A 81 -25.60 -12.48 10.93
N THR A 82 -25.46 -13.42 9.98
CA THR A 82 -26.32 -14.61 9.86
C THR A 82 -26.20 -15.54 11.09
N THR A 83 -25.05 -15.49 11.76
CA THR A 83 -24.81 -16.22 13.01
C THR A 83 -24.20 -15.25 14.02
N SER A 84 -24.67 -15.30 15.27
CA SER A 84 -24.02 -14.54 16.34
C SER A 84 -22.63 -15.15 16.60
N PRO A 85 -21.55 -14.39 16.43
CA PRO A 85 -20.21 -14.91 16.62
C PRO A 85 -20.03 -15.33 18.08
N VAL A 86 -19.62 -16.58 18.30
CA VAL A 86 -19.17 -17.04 19.60
C VAL A 86 -17.70 -16.66 19.74
N THR A 87 -17.31 -16.07 20.85
CA THR A 87 -15.92 -15.72 21.12
C THR A 87 -15.24 -16.78 21.99
N THR A 88 -13.94 -16.93 21.80
CA THR A 88 -13.06 -17.73 22.66
C THR A 88 -11.66 -17.14 22.68
N THR A 89 -10.78 -17.72 23.48
CA THR A 89 -9.37 -17.36 23.58
C THR A 89 -8.51 -18.60 23.40
N TRP A 90 -7.34 -18.42 22.80
CA TRP A 90 -6.34 -19.47 22.67
C TRP A 90 -5.01 -19.01 23.25
N GLY A 91 -4.16 -19.98 23.60
CA GLY A 91 -2.84 -19.73 24.15
C GLY A 91 -1.81 -19.22 23.15
N ASN A 92 -0.54 -19.47 23.48
CA ASN A 92 0.61 -19.05 22.69
C ASN A 92 1.34 -20.26 22.08
N TRP A 93 1.87 -20.06 20.88
CA TRP A 93 2.78 -20.95 20.18
C TRP A 93 4.19 -20.37 20.20
N LEU A 94 4.99 -20.85 21.16
CA LEU A 94 6.36 -20.45 21.39
C LEU A 94 7.33 -21.55 20.90
N PRO A 95 8.34 -21.19 20.11
CA PRO A 95 9.28 -22.15 19.56
C PRO A 95 10.01 -22.90 20.67
N ASN A 96 10.07 -24.23 20.58
CA ASN A 96 10.71 -25.14 21.54
C ASN A 96 10.14 -25.10 22.98
N GLN A 97 9.02 -24.41 23.23
CA GLN A 97 8.42 -24.29 24.56
C GLN A 97 6.97 -24.79 24.62
N THR A 98 6.19 -24.61 23.56
CA THR A 98 4.80 -25.07 23.55
C THR A 98 4.74 -26.60 23.47
N VAL A 99 4.34 -27.24 24.57
CA VAL A 99 3.99 -28.67 24.59
C VAL A 99 2.49 -28.79 24.33
N VAL A 100 2.10 -29.56 23.31
CA VAL A 100 0.67 -29.84 23.05
C VAL A 100 0.18 -30.85 24.09
N THR A 101 -0.18 -30.37 25.27
CA THR A 101 -0.80 -31.15 26.35
C THR A 101 -2.30 -30.87 26.49
N ALA A 102 -2.90 -30.18 25.51
CA ALA A 102 -4.31 -29.82 25.54
C ALA A 102 -5.19 -31.08 25.54
N THR A 103 -6.05 -31.21 26.55
CA THR A 103 -6.91 -32.39 26.76
C THR A 103 -8.28 -32.27 26.10
N ASP A 104 -8.54 -31.15 25.41
CA ASP A 104 -9.81 -30.80 24.77
C ASP A 104 -9.93 -31.38 23.36
N THR A 105 -9.42 -32.59 23.12
CA THR A 105 -9.37 -33.22 21.79
C THR A 105 -10.73 -33.52 21.15
N ASN A 106 -11.83 -33.34 21.90
CA ASN A 106 -13.19 -33.47 21.39
C ASN A 106 -13.79 -32.13 20.92
N ASP A 107 -13.15 -31.00 21.25
CA ASP A 107 -13.55 -29.68 20.78
C ASP A 107 -12.88 -29.40 19.42
N PRO A 108 -13.64 -29.28 18.31
CA PRO A 108 -13.07 -29.03 16.98
C PRO A 108 -12.36 -27.68 16.88
N TYR A 109 -12.60 -26.76 17.82
CA TYR A 109 -11.99 -25.43 17.88
C TYR A 109 -11.19 -25.21 19.17
N GLY A 110 -10.94 -26.28 19.94
CA GLY A 110 -10.18 -26.21 21.19
C GLY A 110 -8.70 -25.88 20.99
N GLN A 111 -7.98 -25.74 22.10
CA GLN A 111 -6.55 -25.50 22.14
C GLN A 111 -5.75 -26.60 21.44
N ALA A 112 -6.17 -27.87 21.51
CA ALA A 112 -5.56 -28.96 20.77
C ALA A 112 -5.64 -28.76 19.24
N ALA A 113 -6.82 -28.38 18.73
CA ALA A 113 -7.04 -28.12 17.31
C ALA A 113 -6.24 -26.90 16.85
N TRP A 114 -6.25 -25.82 17.62
CA TRP A 114 -5.49 -24.60 17.30
C TRP A 114 -3.98 -24.86 17.28
N SER A 115 -3.46 -25.60 18.27
CA SER A 115 -2.04 -25.96 18.32
C SER A 115 -1.64 -26.87 17.15
N SER A 116 -2.58 -27.67 16.64
CA SER A 116 -2.36 -28.53 15.49
C SER A 116 -2.16 -27.74 14.20
N LEU A 117 -2.79 -26.56 14.04
CA LEU A 117 -2.52 -25.67 12.90
C LEU A 117 -1.04 -25.26 12.85
N TRP A 118 -0.47 -24.92 14.00
CA TRP A 118 0.95 -24.56 14.11
C TRP A 118 1.90 -25.74 13.89
N LEU A 119 1.55 -26.93 14.41
CA LEU A 119 2.31 -28.15 14.14
C LEU A 119 2.33 -28.48 12.65
N GLN A 120 1.18 -28.40 11.97
CA GLN A 120 1.05 -28.66 10.54
C GLN A 120 1.78 -27.61 9.71
N ALA A 121 1.76 -26.34 10.15
CA ALA A 121 2.55 -25.29 9.53
C ALA A 121 4.04 -25.59 9.54
N GLY A 122 4.56 -26.38 10.50
CA GLY A 122 5.91 -26.94 10.46
C GLY A 122 6.97 -25.90 10.07
N LEU A 123 7.05 -24.80 10.85
CA LEU A 123 7.94 -23.68 10.54
C LEU A 123 9.40 -24.06 10.85
N GLU A 124 10.20 -24.20 9.81
CA GLU A 124 11.64 -24.44 9.94
C GLU A 124 12.35 -23.22 10.55
N ASN A 125 13.31 -23.48 11.43
CA ASN A 125 14.18 -22.47 12.04
C ASN A 125 13.46 -21.31 12.78
N TYR A 126 12.21 -21.52 13.19
CA TYR A 126 11.53 -20.61 14.11
C TYR A 126 12.14 -20.78 15.51
N THR A 127 12.96 -19.82 15.92
CA THR A 127 13.76 -19.91 17.16
C THR A 127 13.69 -18.66 18.03
N THR A 128 13.14 -17.56 17.53
CA THR A 128 13.14 -16.27 18.21
C THR A 128 11.77 -15.92 18.76
N THR A 129 11.74 -15.33 19.95
CA THR A 129 10.58 -14.62 20.51
C THR A 129 10.90 -13.13 20.61
N GLY A 130 9.87 -12.28 20.61
CA GLY A 130 10.04 -10.83 20.78
C GLY A 130 10.58 -10.42 22.17
N LEU A 131 10.93 -9.15 22.31
CA LEU A 131 11.35 -8.54 23.59
C LEU A 131 10.15 -8.29 24.51
N TYR A 132 8.98 -8.07 23.93
CA TYR A 132 7.75 -7.73 24.65
C TYR A 132 6.77 -8.90 24.62
N SER A 133 5.97 -9.00 25.68
CA SER A 133 4.88 -9.99 25.81
C SER A 133 3.57 -9.36 26.26
N THR A 134 3.53 -8.03 26.38
CA THR A 134 2.39 -7.22 26.81
C THR A 134 2.51 -5.82 26.20
N THR A 135 1.38 -5.19 25.89
CA THR A 135 1.33 -3.82 25.36
C THR A 135 2.08 -2.83 26.25
N VAL A 136 2.96 -2.05 25.64
CA VAL A 136 3.80 -1.05 26.31
C VAL A 136 3.04 0.27 26.45
N SER A 137 3.12 0.89 27.62
CA SER A 137 2.59 2.24 27.81
C SER A 137 3.47 3.26 27.08
N PRO A 138 2.89 4.19 26.31
CA PRO A 138 3.68 5.16 25.56
C PRO A 138 4.35 6.17 26.48
N THR A 139 5.51 6.67 26.04
CA THR A 139 6.23 7.78 26.64
C THR A 139 6.17 9.02 25.75
N PRO A 140 6.18 10.24 26.31
CA PRO A 140 6.17 11.47 25.51
C PRO A 140 7.39 11.58 24.59
N VAL A 141 7.18 12.01 23.35
CA VAL A 141 8.26 12.25 22.39
C VAL A 141 9.01 13.53 22.79
N PRO A 142 10.34 13.48 23.01
CA PRO A 142 11.12 14.67 23.33
C PRO A 142 11.08 15.72 22.22
N SER A 143 10.91 17.00 22.57
CA SER A 143 10.90 18.09 21.59
C SER A 143 12.22 18.25 20.83
N SER A 144 13.33 17.77 21.40
CA SER A 144 14.63 17.69 20.73
C SER A 144 14.64 16.72 19.55
N GLU A 145 13.80 15.68 19.56
CA GLU A 145 13.64 14.76 18.43
C GLU A 145 12.80 15.36 17.29
N LEU A 146 12.08 16.46 17.55
CA LEU A 146 11.18 17.09 16.57
C LEU A 146 11.85 18.26 15.83
N VAL A 147 13.14 18.51 16.05
CA VAL A 147 13.89 19.56 15.36
C VAL A 147 14.11 19.17 13.90
N LEU A 148 13.69 20.02 12.97
CA LEU A 148 13.86 19.75 11.55
C LEU A 148 15.35 19.75 11.16
N PRO A 149 15.80 18.79 10.34
CA PRO A 149 17.17 18.76 9.83
C PRO A 149 17.42 19.91 8.83
N PRO A 150 18.69 20.18 8.51
CA PRO A 150 19.06 21.07 7.42
C PRO A 150 18.34 20.71 6.13
N ARG A 151 17.84 21.73 5.44
CA ARG A 151 17.06 21.56 4.21
C ARG A 151 17.98 21.33 3.02
N ASP A 152 17.52 20.56 2.04
CA ASP A 152 18.22 20.44 0.76
C ASP A 152 18.21 21.79 0.00
N TYR A 153 19.24 21.95 -0.84
CA TYR A 153 19.44 23.15 -1.66
C TYR A 153 18.35 23.31 -2.73
N PHE A 154 17.99 22.21 -3.40
CA PHE A 154 16.91 22.18 -4.39
C PHE A 154 15.61 21.77 -3.72
N ARG A 155 14.53 22.50 -4.00
CA ARG A 155 13.19 22.20 -3.50
C ARG A 155 12.15 22.41 -4.58
N PRO A 156 10.98 21.78 -4.45
CA PRO A 156 9.82 22.15 -5.24
C PRO A 156 9.53 23.65 -5.13
N THR A 157 9.25 24.28 -6.27
CA THR A 157 9.04 25.74 -6.40
C THR A 157 7.63 26.09 -6.88
N ASP A 158 6.74 25.12 -7.02
CA ASP A 158 5.33 25.35 -7.35
C ASP A 158 4.59 26.06 -6.20
N CYS A 159 3.41 26.59 -6.53
CA CYS A 159 2.53 27.31 -5.61
C CYS A 159 1.19 26.57 -5.38
N TYR A 160 1.14 25.27 -5.64
CA TYR A 160 -0.09 24.49 -5.54
C TYR A 160 -0.36 24.06 -4.09
N ASN A 161 -1.64 24.02 -3.72
CA ASN A 161 -2.11 23.53 -2.43
C ASN A 161 -2.93 22.26 -2.63
N PHE A 162 -2.91 21.36 -1.66
CA PHE A 162 -3.81 20.21 -1.65
C PHE A 162 -5.25 20.66 -1.40
N PRO A 163 -6.26 19.92 -1.93
CA PRO A 163 -7.64 20.06 -1.50
C PRO A 163 -7.79 19.92 0.02
N ASP A 164 -8.77 20.60 0.62
CA ASP A 164 -8.98 20.60 2.07
C ASP A 164 -9.30 19.20 2.64
N ASP A 165 -9.87 18.33 1.81
CA ASP A 165 -10.23 16.95 2.11
C ASP A 165 -9.15 15.92 1.70
N PHE A 166 -7.95 16.36 1.29
CA PHE A 166 -6.88 15.47 0.87
C PHE A 166 -6.41 14.55 2.02
N VAL A 167 -6.45 13.25 1.78
CA VAL A 167 -6.08 12.21 2.74
C VAL A 167 -4.57 11.99 2.70
N PHE A 168 -3.84 12.66 3.60
CA PHE A 168 -2.41 12.41 3.79
C PHE A 168 -2.11 11.58 5.04
N GLY A 169 -1.32 10.53 4.87
CA GLY A 169 -0.96 9.63 5.96
C GLY A 169 0.28 8.77 5.70
N VAL A 170 0.42 7.76 6.54
CA VAL A 170 1.46 6.74 6.43
C VAL A 170 0.84 5.35 6.48
N ALA A 171 1.50 4.37 5.86
CA ALA A 171 1.03 3.00 5.78
C ALA A 171 2.00 2.00 6.43
N GLY A 172 1.44 0.89 6.91
CA GLY A 172 2.14 -0.33 7.28
C GLY A 172 1.19 -1.53 7.21
N SER A 173 1.71 -2.75 7.30
CA SER A 173 0.91 -3.97 7.28
C SER A 173 1.23 -4.88 8.46
N ALA A 174 0.23 -5.60 8.96
CA ALA A 174 0.33 -6.46 10.12
C ALA A 174 1.49 -7.45 10.02
N ALA A 175 1.57 -8.19 8.90
CA ALA A 175 2.62 -9.16 8.65
C ALA A 175 4.04 -8.57 8.71
N GLN A 176 4.20 -7.29 8.35
CA GLN A 176 5.51 -6.65 8.22
C GLN A 176 5.93 -5.89 9.49
N VAL A 177 4.99 -5.45 10.33
CA VAL A 177 5.29 -4.60 11.50
C VAL A 177 4.90 -5.20 12.85
N GLU A 178 3.92 -6.09 12.93
CA GLU A 178 3.37 -6.52 14.23
C GLU A 178 4.32 -7.41 15.03
N GLY A 179 4.83 -8.46 14.39
CA GLY A 179 5.47 -9.57 15.09
C GLY A 179 4.43 -10.42 15.82
N ALA A 180 4.71 -10.86 17.05
CA ALA A 180 3.77 -11.61 17.89
C ALA A 180 3.05 -12.76 17.15
N MET A 181 3.78 -13.45 16.27
CA MET A 181 3.26 -14.31 15.20
C MET A 181 2.44 -15.50 15.72
N GLY A 182 2.88 -16.13 16.81
CA GLY A 182 2.20 -17.26 17.44
C GLY A 182 1.50 -16.89 18.75
N LEU A 183 1.28 -15.60 19.03
CA LEU A 183 0.73 -15.17 20.31
C LEU A 183 -0.77 -14.91 20.22
N GLU A 184 -1.45 -15.08 21.36
CA GLU A 184 -2.84 -14.67 21.59
C GLU A 184 -3.80 -15.22 20.53
N GLY A 185 -3.68 -16.52 20.25
CA GLY A 185 -4.61 -17.22 19.36
C GLY A 185 -4.49 -16.96 17.87
N ARG A 186 -3.48 -16.21 17.40
CA ARG A 186 -3.18 -16.10 15.96
C ARG A 186 -2.90 -17.49 15.37
N SER A 187 -3.45 -17.80 14.19
CA SER A 187 -3.05 -18.98 13.40
C SER A 187 -2.03 -18.65 12.30
N PRO A 188 -1.31 -19.66 11.76
CA PRO A 188 -0.29 -19.45 10.73
C PRO A 188 -0.84 -18.89 9.42
N THR A 189 -0.01 -18.14 8.69
CA THR A 189 -0.32 -17.60 7.36
C THR A 189 0.65 -18.16 6.32
N ILE A 190 0.39 -17.84 5.05
CA ILE A 190 1.29 -18.15 3.95
C ILE A 190 2.64 -17.42 4.05
N GLN A 191 2.68 -16.24 4.69
CA GLN A 191 3.90 -15.43 4.79
C GLN A 191 5.02 -16.15 5.53
N GLU A 192 4.69 -16.91 6.59
CA GLU A 192 5.71 -17.65 7.32
C GLU A 192 6.31 -18.81 6.50
N LYS A 193 5.59 -19.31 5.49
CA LYS A 193 6.05 -20.34 4.54
C LYS A 193 6.87 -19.75 3.39
N LEU A 194 6.43 -18.61 2.83
CA LEU A 194 7.12 -17.96 1.71
C LEU A 194 8.45 -17.32 2.10
N ALA A 195 8.63 -16.96 3.38
CA ALA A 195 9.90 -16.48 3.91
C ALA A 195 10.99 -17.56 3.74
N ASN A 196 11.70 -17.52 2.61
CA ASN A 196 12.77 -18.44 2.21
C ASN A 196 14.04 -18.15 3.03
N THR A 197 14.75 -19.19 3.49
CA THR A 197 16.23 -19.31 3.60
C THR A 197 16.68 -20.35 4.64
N THR A 198 17.92 -20.79 4.50
CA THR A 198 18.68 -21.72 5.35
C THR A 198 19.10 -21.16 6.72
N GLN A 199 18.59 -19.98 7.13
CA GLN A 199 19.00 -19.26 8.34
C GLN A 199 17.86 -19.18 9.39
N PRO A 200 18.17 -18.90 10.67
CA PRO A 200 17.17 -18.60 11.70
C PRO A 200 16.20 -17.49 11.27
N LYS A 201 14.89 -17.78 11.36
CA LYS A 201 13.85 -16.82 10.97
C LYS A 201 13.54 -15.88 12.13
N ASN A 202 13.73 -14.58 11.91
CA ASN A 202 13.38 -13.54 12.87
C ASN A 202 12.02 -12.90 12.53
N TYR A 203 10.98 -13.40 13.20
CA TYR A 203 9.59 -12.93 13.07
C TYR A 203 9.20 -11.89 14.13
N VAL A 204 10.19 -11.25 14.76
CA VAL A 204 9.97 -10.18 15.74
C VAL A 204 9.51 -8.89 15.06
N THR A 205 9.97 -8.65 13.82
CA THR A 205 9.66 -7.47 12.99
C THR A 205 9.93 -6.15 13.73
N ASN A 206 8.89 -5.33 13.94
CA ASN A 206 8.96 -4.08 14.69
C ASN A 206 8.33 -4.20 16.08
N GLU A 207 7.78 -5.36 16.46
CA GLU A 207 6.97 -5.54 17.67
C GLU A 207 5.85 -4.49 17.82
N ASN A 208 5.31 -3.99 16.70
CA ASN A 208 4.22 -3.01 16.73
C ASN A 208 2.99 -3.55 17.47
N TYR A 209 2.78 -4.87 17.50
CA TYR A 209 1.71 -5.49 18.29
C TYR A 209 1.75 -5.08 19.77
N PHE A 210 2.95 -4.84 20.32
CA PHE A 210 3.12 -4.38 21.70
C PHE A 210 3.48 -2.89 21.80
N LEU A 211 4.05 -2.31 20.73
CA LEU A 211 4.55 -0.93 20.71
C LEU A 211 3.62 0.07 20.00
N TYR A 212 2.46 -0.35 19.48
CA TYR A 212 1.59 0.50 18.67
C TYR A 212 1.19 1.81 19.37
N LYS A 213 1.00 1.81 20.70
CA LYS A 213 0.70 3.06 21.44
C LYS A 213 1.85 4.06 21.35
N GLN A 214 3.09 3.59 21.44
CA GLN A 214 4.27 4.44 21.30
C GLN A 214 4.47 4.88 19.85
N ASP A 215 4.26 3.97 18.89
CA ASP A 215 4.38 4.28 17.46
C ASP A 215 3.34 5.34 17.05
N ILE A 216 2.06 5.20 17.44
CA ILE A 216 0.99 6.18 17.19
C ILE A 216 1.34 7.55 17.79
N GLN A 217 1.84 7.60 19.02
CA GLN A 217 2.27 8.87 19.64
C GLN A 217 3.40 9.56 18.85
N ARG A 218 4.32 8.77 18.29
CA ARG A 218 5.39 9.31 17.42
C ARG A 218 4.85 9.84 16.10
N LEU A 219 3.89 9.16 15.48
CA LEU A 219 3.25 9.62 14.25
C LEU A 219 2.44 10.89 14.48
N ALA A 220 1.67 10.94 15.57
CA ALA A 220 0.91 12.13 15.97
C ALA A 220 1.84 13.32 16.25
N ALA A 221 2.99 13.09 16.91
CA ALA A 221 3.99 14.14 17.16
C ALA A 221 4.59 14.74 15.88
N MET A 222 4.64 13.96 14.79
CA MET A 222 5.09 14.40 13.46
C MET A 222 3.99 15.07 12.62
N GLY A 223 2.74 15.10 13.11
CA GLY A 223 1.62 15.74 12.39
C GLY A 223 0.89 14.83 11.41
N VAL A 224 1.10 13.50 11.46
CA VAL A 224 0.43 12.55 10.57
C VAL A 224 -1.05 12.44 10.91
N LYS A 225 -1.94 12.75 9.95
CA LYS A 225 -3.39 12.69 10.21
C LYS A 225 -3.99 11.30 10.04
N TYR A 226 -3.56 10.53 9.03
CA TYR A 226 -4.09 9.20 8.76
C TYR A 226 -3.05 8.10 9.01
N TYR A 227 -3.44 7.04 9.73
CA TYR A 227 -2.63 5.84 9.94
C TYR A 227 -3.30 4.64 9.28
N SER A 228 -2.67 4.13 8.23
CA SER A 228 -3.12 2.93 7.52
C SER A 228 -2.43 1.69 8.06
N PHE A 229 -3.23 0.68 8.42
CA PHE A 229 -2.77 -0.62 8.89
C PHE A 229 -3.67 -1.74 8.36
N SER A 230 -3.20 -2.98 8.41
CA SER A 230 -4.04 -4.15 8.09
C SER A 230 -4.44 -4.92 9.34
N ILE A 231 -5.57 -5.62 9.25
CA ILE A 231 -5.99 -6.59 10.27
C ILE A 231 -5.73 -7.99 9.69
N PRO A 232 -4.87 -8.81 10.30
CA PRO A 232 -4.59 -10.16 9.85
C PRO A 232 -5.77 -11.07 10.17
N TRP A 233 -6.34 -11.67 9.13
CA TRP A 233 -7.47 -12.59 9.23
C TRP A 233 -7.25 -13.66 10.31
N THR A 234 -6.05 -14.25 10.36
CA THR A 234 -5.72 -15.32 11.30
C THR A 234 -5.67 -14.91 12.77
N ARG A 235 -5.66 -13.61 13.10
CA ARG A 235 -5.85 -13.15 14.49
C ARG A 235 -7.30 -13.05 14.87
N ILE A 236 -8.21 -12.78 13.93
CA ILE A 236 -9.64 -12.59 14.22
C ILE A 236 -10.38 -13.91 14.15
N LEU A 237 -10.13 -14.69 13.09
CA LEU A 237 -10.83 -15.94 12.81
C LEU A 237 -9.82 -17.06 12.50
N PRO A 238 -9.19 -17.66 13.53
CA PRO A 238 -8.05 -18.56 13.34
C PRO A 238 -8.34 -19.81 12.50
N PHE A 239 -9.59 -20.30 12.54
CA PHE A 239 -10.05 -21.48 11.81
C PHE A 239 -10.77 -21.18 10.48
N VAL A 240 -10.86 -19.90 10.10
CA VAL A 240 -11.41 -19.33 8.84
C VAL A 240 -12.86 -19.65 8.47
N LEU A 241 -13.41 -20.79 8.90
CA LEU A 241 -14.70 -21.29 8.46
C LEU A 241 -15.86 -20.49 9.07
N PRO A 242 -16.92 -20.21 8.30
CA PRO A 242 -18.17 -19.69 8.85
C PRO A 242 -18.67 -20.54 10.02
N GLY A 243 -19.03 -19.88 11.13
CA GLY A 243 -19.47 -20.55 12.37
C GLY A 243 -18.35 -21.03 13.29
N SER A 244 -17.08 -20.87 12.92
CA SER A 244 -15.97 -21.06 13.88
C SER A 244 -15.90 -19.89 14.89
N PRO A 245 -15.39 -20.12 16.11
CA PRO A 245 -15.28 -19.07 17.11
C PRO A 245 -14.34 -17.93 16.69
N VAL A 246 -14.69 -16.71 17.09
CA VAL A 246 -13.87 -15.50 16.95
C VAL A 246 -12.88 -15.40 18.10
N ASN A 247 -11.64 -15.00 17.81
CA ASN A 247 -10.64 -14.76 18.83
C ASN A 247 -10.88 -13.43 19.55
N GLU A 248 -11.28 -13.50 20.82
CA GLU A 248 -11.60 -12.32 21.62
C GLU A 248 -10.38 -11.39 21.81
N GLN A 249 -9.18 -11.95 21.98
CA GLN A 249 -7.96 -11.17 22.16
C GLN A 249 -7.58 -10.39 20.91
N GLY A 250 -7.76 -10.99 19.72
CA GLY A 250 -7.60 -10.30 18.45
C GLY A 250 -8.57 -9.13 18.32
N ILE A 251 -9.84 -9.33 18.67
CA ILE A 251 -10.84 -8.26 18.63
C ILE A 251 -10.48 -7.11 19.58
N GLN A 252 -10.08 -7.43 20.81
CA GLN A 252 -9.70 -6.42 21.81
C GLN A 252 -8.45 -5.64 21.41
N HIS A 253 -7.47 -6.29 20.78
CA HIS A 253 -6.26 -5.64 20.31
C HIS A 253 -6.54 -4.54 19.29
N TYR A 254 -7.30 -4.85 18.22
CA TYR A 254 -7.61 -3.85 17.19
C TYR A 254 -8.61 -2.80 17.66
N ASP A 255 -9.48 -3.12 18.62
CA ASP A 255 -10.31 -2.10 19.28
C ASP A 255 -9.46 -1.06 20.01
N ASP A 256 -8.49 -1.50 20.83
CA ASP A 256 -7.57 -0.62 21.56
C ASP A 256 -6.64 0.15 20.61
N LEU A 257 -6.18 -0.48 19.52
CA LEU A 257 -5.39 0.19 18.48
C LEU A 257 -6.18 1.31 17.81
N ILE A 258 -7.40 1.02 17.32
CA ILE A 258 -8.27 2.02 16.68
C ILE A 258 -8.58 3.16 17.64
N ASN A 259 -8.94 2.86 18.89
CA ASN A 259 -9.20 3.89 19.89
C ASN A 259 -7.95 4.73 20.18
N THR A 260 -6.77 4.11 20.24
CA THR A 260 -5.50 4.83 20.45
C THR A 260 -5.19 5.79 19.28
N VAL A 261 -5.50 5.41 18.04
CA VAL A 261 -5.37 6.29 16.86
C VAL A 261 -6.29 7.51 17.00
N LEU A 262 -7.55 7.28 17.36
CA LEU A 262 -8.54 8.34 17.52
C LEU A 262 -8.19 9.29 18.68
N ASP A 263 -7.76 8.74 19.82
CA ASP A 263 -7.34 9.50 21.00
C ASP A 263 -6.12 10.39 20.72
N ALA A 264 -5.26 9.98 19.79
CA ALA A 264 -4.13 10.77 19.31
C ALA A 264 -4.53 11.88 18.32
N GLY A 265 -5.82 12.01 17.98
CA GLY A 265 -6.33 12.96 17.01
C GLY A 265 -6.17 12.52 15.55
N MET A 266 -5.74 11.28 15.33
CA MET A 266 -5.52 10.68 14.01
C MET A 266 -6.76 9.91 13.54
N LEU A 267 -6.76 9.47 12.29
CA LEU A 267 -7.83 8.67 11.68
C LEU A 267 -7.29 7.34 11.15
N PRO A 268 -7.95 6.21 11.43
CA PRO A 268 -7.51 4.91 10.94
C PRO A 268 -7.94 4.70 9.48
N ILE A 269 -7.08 4.01 8.72
CA ILE A 269 -7.44 3.39 7.43
C ILE A 269 -7.16 1.90 7.60
N VAL A 270 -8.12 1.04 7.28
CA VAL A 270 -7.99 -0.39 7.57
C VAL A 270 -8.03 -1.21 6.29
N THR A 271 -7.00 -2.05 6.11
CA THR A 271 -6.95 -3.06 5.07
C THR A 271 -7.33 -4.43 5.62
N LEU A 272 -8.33 -5.10 5.03
CA LEU A 272 -8.84 -6.39 5.50
C LEU A 272 -7.93 -7.56 5.15
N HIS A 273 -7.25 -7.49 4.01
CA HIS A 273 -6.33 -8.53 3.56
C HIS A 273 -5.04 -7.96 2.97
N HIS A 274 -3.89 -8.31 3.55
CA HIS A 274 -2.59 -7.82 3.12
C HIS A 274 -1.57 -8.95 3.03
N PHE A 275 -1.81 -9.86 2.07
CA PHE A 275 -0.96 -11.01 1.72
C PHE A 275 -0.88 -12.12 2.78
N ASP A 276 -1.40 -11.89 3.97
CA ASP A 276 -1.37 -12.77 5.13
C ASP A 276 -2.51 -13.80 5.12
N SER A 277 -2.68 -14.46 3.98
CA SER A 277 -3.69 -15.51 3.82
C SER A 277 -3.52 -16.61 4.84
N PRO A 278 -4.62 -17.04 5.51
CA PRO A 278 -4.59 -18.20 6.38
C PRO A 278 -4.00 -19.41 5.65
N LEU A 279 -3.03 -20.07 6.29
CA LEU A 279 -2.28 -21.15 5.67
C LEU A 279 -3.17 -22.32 5.24
N ILE A 280 -4.34 -22.49 5.87
CA ILE A 280 -5.32 -23.54 5.54
C ILE A 280 -5.80 -23.51 4.09
N PHE A 281 -5.77 -22.36 3.40
CA PHE A 281 -6.13 -22.27 1.98
C PHE A 281 -5.02 -22.74 1.05
N VAL A 282 -3.78 -22.88 1.54
CA VAL A 282 -2.61 -23.22 0.75
C VAL A 282 -2.07 -24.57 1.20
N ALA A 283 -2.29 -25.61 0.40
CA ALA A 283 -1.68 -26.92 0.63
C ALA A 283 -0.14 -26.78 0.66
N SER A 284 0.53 -27.49 1.58
CA SER A 284 1.96 -27.28 1.86
C SER A 284 2.89 -27.54 0.66
N ASP A 285 2.48 -28.40 -0.27
CA ASP A 285 3.19 -28.72 -1.51
C ASP A 285 2.94 -27.70 -2.65
N ASN A 286 1.96 -26.81 -2.50
CA ASN A 286 1.55 -25.84 -3.52
C ASN A 286 2.21 -24.45 -3.34
N THR A 287 3.03 -24.27 -2.30
CA THR A 287 3.75 -23.02 -2.03
C THR A 287 4.90 -22.75 -3.00
N SER A 288 5.37 -23.79 -3.70
CA SER A 288 6.44 -23.72 -4.72
C SER A 288 5.92 -23.91 -6.16
N ALA A 289 4.62 -23.98 -6.36
CA ALA A 289 4.03 -24.14 -7.68
C ALA A 289 4.20 -22.85 -8.50
N HIS A 290 4.41 -23.00 -9.81
CA HIS A 290 4.49 -21.86 -10.71
C HIS A 290 3.08 -21.34 -11.00
N PRO A 291 2.78 -20.06 -10.72
CA PRO A 291 1.45 -19.51 -10.93
C PRO A 291 1.21 -19.14 -12.41
N ASP A 292 -0.05 -19.15 -12.86
CA ASP A 292 -0.42 -18.71 -14.22
C ASP A 292 -0.39 -17.18 -14.35
N ILE A 293 -0.65 -16.48 -13.24
CA ILE A 293 -0.61 -15.02 -13.08
C ILE A 293 -0.02 -14.69 -11.71
N GLY A 294 0.40 -13.44 -11.49
CA GLY A 294 0.92 -13.05 -10.18
C GLY A 294 2.27 -13.71 -9.84
N ASN A 295 2.65 -13.64 -8.56
CA ASN A 295 3.97 -14.08 -8.10
C ASN A 295 3.89 -15.21 -7.07
N ASN A 296 2.81 -15.30 -6.30
CA ASN A 296 2.66 -16.21 -5.17
C ASN A 296 1.26 -16.84 -5.13
N ASN A 297 1.11 -17.88 -4.31
CA ASN A 297 -0.16 -18.58 -4.11
C ASN A 297 -0.75 -18.27 -2.72
N ALA A 298 -1.75 -17.38 -2.66
CA ALA A 298 -2.49 -17.10 -1.42
C ALA A 298 -3.72 -17.99 -1.18
N GLY A 299 -3.96 -18.97 -2.05
CA GLY A 299 -5.10 -19.90 -1.92
C GLY A 299 -6.45 -19.31 -2.35
N TYR A 300 -6.46 -18.18 -3.05
CA TYR A 300 -7.68 -17.50 -3.51
C TYR A 300 -8.59 -18.38 -4.38
N GLN A 301 -8.01 -19.35 -5.09
CA GLN A 301 -8.69 -20.32 -5.94
C GLN A 301 -9.45 -21.41 -5.16
N ASN A 302 -9.28 -21.49 -3.84
CA ASN A 302 -10.03 -22.45 -3.02
C ASN A 302 -11.54 -22.15 -3.09
N GLU A 303 -12.35 -23.18 -3.29
CA GLU A 303 -13.81 -23.05 -3.47
C GLU A 303 -14.53 -22.40 -2.27
N THR A 304 -13.93 -22.47 -1.08
CA THR A 304 -14.47 -21.87 0.16
C THR A 304 -13.90 -20.49 0.47
N PHE A 305 -12.94 -19.99 -0.31
CA PHE A 305 -12.21 -18.75 0.00
C PHE A 305 -13.13 -17.54 0.11
N VAL A 306 -14.05 -17.37 -0.86
CA VAL A 306 -14.96 -16.22 -0.91
C VAL A 306 -15.83 -16.17 0.34
N ASP A 307 -16.54 -17.26 0.64
CA ASP A 307 -17.43 -17.34 1.80
C ASP A 307 -16.68 -17.11 3.12
N ALA A 308 -15.47 -17.68 3.24
CA ALA A 308 -14.66 -17.55 4.43
C ALA A 308 -14.13 -16.12 4.61
N PHE A 309 -13.64 -15.48 3.53
CA PHE A 309 -13.14 -14.11 3.57
C PHE A 309 -14.27 -13.13 3.86
N VAL A 310 -15.41 -13.27 3.18
CA VAL A 310 -16.59 -12.44 3.41
C VAL A 310 -17.07 -12.58 4.85
N ASN A 311 -17.13 -13.80 5.40
CA ASN A 311 -17.48 -13.99 6.81
C ASN A 311 -16.52 -13.25 7.77
N TYR A 312 -15.21 -13.38 7.53
CA TYR A 312 -14.21 -12.63 8.30
C TYR A 312 -14.38 -11.11 8.18
N ALA A 313 -14.52 -10.60 6.96
CA ALA A 313 -14.73 -9.18 6.71
C ALA A 313 -16.01 -8.66 7.40
N LYS A 314 -17.11 -9.41 7.32
CA LYS A 314 -18.36 -9.07 8.01
C LYS A 314 -18.17 -8.96 9.52
N ILE A 315 -17.41 -9.87 10.14
CA ILE A 315 -17.08 -9.82 11.57
C ILE A 315 -16.27 -8.55 11.89
N VAL A 316 -15.18 -8.29 11.15
CA VAL A 316 -14.33 -7.11 11.39
C VAL A 316 -15.11 -5.80 11.21
N LEU A 317 -15.85 -5.67 10.11
CA LEU A 317 -16.67 -4.48 9.85
C LEU A 317 -17.74 -4.28 10.93
N THR A 318 -18.37 -5.34 11.40
CA THR A 318 -19.36 -5.27 12.49
C THR A 318 -18.76 -4.66 13.77
N HIS A 319 -17.49 -4.93 14.06
CA HIS A 319 -16.82 -4.40 15.25
C HIS A 319 -16.30 -2.97 15.10
N TYR A 320 -15.91 -2.55 13.89
CA TYR A 320 -15.08 -1.36 13.71
C TYR A 320 -15.57 -0.35 12.65
N ALA A 321 -16.56 -0.70 11.82
CA ALA A 321 -17.09 0.19 10.78
C ALA A 321 -17.66 1.49 11.36
N ASP A 322 -18.05 1.49 12.63
CA ASP A 322 -18.52 2.67 13.34
C ASP A 322 -17.47 3.77 13.42
N ARG A 323 -16.18 3.42 13.50
CA ARG A 323 -15.06 4.35 13.79
C ARG A 323 -14.08 4.54 12.63
N VAL A 324 -14.06 3.61 11.68
CA VAL A 324 -13.08 3.62 10.57
C VAL A 324 -13.67 4.31 9.33
N PRO A 325 -13.08 5.45 8.89
CA PRO A 325 -13.56 6.21 7.73
C PRO A 325 -13.27 5.57 6.38
N ILE A 326 -12.16 4.83 6.24
CA ILE A 326 -11.70 4.31 4.95
C ILE A 326 -11.30 2.85 5.12
N TRP A 327 -11.90 2.00 4.29
CA TRP A 327 -11.67 0.58 4.23
C TRP A 327 -11.05 0.18 2.90
N VAL A 328 -10.09 -0.73 2.96
CA VAL A 328 -9.54 -1.44 1.81
C VAL A 328 -9.82 -2.93 2.01
N THR A 329 -10.39 -3.56 0.99
CA THR A 329 -10.64 -5.01 1.02
C THR A 329 -9.36 -5.81 0.83
N PHE A 330 -8.70 -5.65 -0.31
CA PHE A 330 -7.47 -6.34 -0.66
C PHE A 330 -6.34 -5.34 -0.97
N ASN A 331 -5.16 -5.66 -0.47
CA ASN A 331 -3.91 -5.07 -0.92
C ASN A 331 -3.34 -5.86 -2.10
N GLU A 332 -3.09 -5.19 -3.22
CA GLU A 332 -2.30 -5.68 -4.35
C GLU A 332 -2.60 -7.15 -4.75
N PRO A 333 -3.87 -7.51 -4.99
CA PRO A 333 -4.29 -8.90 -5.09
C PRO A 333 -3.59 -9.67 -6.22
N TYR A 334 -3.20 -8.98 -7.31
CA TYR A 334 -2.51 -9.58 -8.44
C TYR A 334 -1.27 -10.35 -8.01
N LEU A 335 -0.48 -9.83 -7.07
CA LEU A 335 0.76 -10.47 -6.60
C LEU A 335 0.56 -11.88 -6.02
N TYR A 336 -0.66 -12.19 -5.57
CA TYR A 336 -1.00 -13.42 -4.82
C TYR A 336 -2.12 -14.24 -5.45
N SER A 337 -2.73 -13.75 -6.54
CA SER A 337 -3.61 -14.55 -7.37
C SER A 337 -2.78 -15.58 -8.12
N PHE A 338 -2.97 -16.86 -7.81
CA PHE A 338 -2.23 -17.96 -8.44
C PHE A 338 -2.67 -18.23 -9.89
N ASN A 339 -3.95 -18.01 -10.18
CA ASN A 339 -4.59 -18.26 -11.47
C ASN A 339 -5.84 -17.39 -11.64
N PHE A 340 -6.49 -17.48 -12.81
CA PHE A 340 -7.71 -16.72 -13.11
C PHE A 340 -8.83 -16.96 -12.08
N THR A 341 -9.08 -18.20 -11.67
CA THR A 341 -10.11 -18.51 -10.66
C THR A 341 -9.87 -17.75 -9.36
N GLY A 342 -8.62 -17.68 -8.90
CA GLY A 342 -8.25 -16.90 -7.72
C GLY A 342 -8.49 -15.39 -7.91
N ALA A 343 -8.14 -14.83 -9.07
CA ALA A 343 -8.43 -13.43 -9.37
C ALA A 343 -9.94 -13.15 -9.41
N ASN A 344 -10.72 -14.01 -10.08
CA ASN A 344 -12.17 -13.92 -10.15
C ASN A 344 -12.82 -14.01 -8.74
N ASN A 345 -12.31 -14.88 -7.87
CA ASN A 345 -12.78 -14.98 -6.49
C ASN A 345 -12.52 -13.70 -5.69
N VAL A 346 -11.37 -13.03 -5.88
CA VAL A 346 -11.10 -11.72 -5.26
C VAL A 346 -12.12 -10.68 -5.71
N VAL A 347 -12.45 -10.62 -7.01
CA VAL A 347 -13.46 -9.69 -7.55
C VAL A 347 -14.83 -9.92 -6.89
N HIS A 348 -15.28 -11.17 -6.79
CA HIS A 348 -16.56 -11.50 -6.16
C HIS A 348 -16.56 -11.22 -4.65
N ALA A 349 -15.47 -11.58 -3.96
CA ALA A 349 -15.31 -11.34 -2.53
C ALA A 349 -15.32 -9.84 -2.20
N HIS A 350 -14.63 -9.02 -2.99
CA HIS A 350 -14.66 -7.57 -2.87
C HIS A 350 -16.08 -7.02 -2.98
N ALA A 351 -16.81 -7.36 -4.05
CA ALA A 351 -18.18 -6.90 -4.26
C ALA A 351 -19.12 -7.30 -3.12
N GLN A 352 -19.04 -8.53 -2.62
CA GLN A 352 -19.86 -9.00 -1.50
C GLN A 352 -19.58 -8.22 -0.20
N VAL A 353 -18.32 -7.90 0.08
CA VAL A 353 -17.96 -7.09 1.25
C VAL A 353 -18.44 -5.65 1.10
N TYR A 354 -18.34 -5.07 -0.10
CA TYR A 354 -18.85 -3.74 -0.40
C TYR A 354 -20.36 -3.64 -0.17
N HIS A 355 -21.14 -4.59 -0.69
CA HIS A 355 -22.59 -4.63 -0.48
C HIS A 355 -22.96 -4.81 1.00
N PHE A 356 -22.21 -5.62 1.75
CA PHE A 356 -22.44 -5.69 3.20
C PHE A 356 -22.21 -4.35 3.89
N TYR A 357 -21.13 -3.65 3.54
CA TYR A 357 -20.78 -2.38 4.16
C TYR A 357 -21.78 -1.26 3.85
N HIS A 358 -22.12 -1.06 2.58
CA HIS A 358 -23.01 0.04 2.18
C HIS A 358 -24.50 -0.32 2.28
N ASP A 359 -24.91 -1.52 1.87
CA ASP A 359 -26.34 -1.84 1.75
C ASP A 359 -26.90 -2.49 3.02
N GLU A 360 -26.14 -3.39 3.65
CA GLU A 360 -26.60 -4.04 4.88
C GLU A 360 -26.34 -3.16 6.12
N LEU A 361 -25.11 -2.68 6.30
CA LEU A 361 -24.77 -1.83 7.46
C LEU A 361 -25.19 -0.36 7.28
N ASN A 362 -25.52 0.10 6.07
CA ASN A 362 -25.77 1.52 5.78
C ASN A 362 -24.60 2.42 6.23
N ALA A 363 -23.37 1.92 6.09
CA ALA A 363 -22.18 2.67 6.43
C ALA A 363 -21.91 3.78 5.39
N THR A 364 -21.30 4.86 5.88
CA THR A 364 -21.07 6.14 5.19
C THR A 364 -19.60 6.47 4.98
N GLY A 365 -18.69 5.65 5.54
CA GLY A 365 -17.27 5.72 5.18
C GLY A 365 -17.05 5.24 3.75
N GLN A 366 -15.80 5.26 3.31
CA GLN A 366 -15.42 4.84 1.97
C GLN A 366 -14.85 3.42 1.98
N MET A 367 -15.15 2.65 0.94
CA MET A 367 -14.57 1.34 0.72
C MET A 367 -13.99 1.22 -0.68
N GLY A 368 -12.81 0.61 -0.77
CA GLY A 368 -12.21 0.27 -2.04
C GLY A 368 -11.24 -0.91 -2.01
N ILE A 369 -10.41 -0.96 -3.03
CA ILE A 369 -9.40 -1.98 -3.27
C ILE A 369 -8.13 -1.28 -3.77
N LYS A 370 -6.96 -1.79 -3.38
CA LYS A 370 -5.66 -1.24 -3.79
C LYS A 370 -4.94 -2.20 -4.72
N PHE A 371 -4.34 -1.68 -5.79
CA PHE A 371 -3.59 -2.47 -6.77
C PHE A 371 -2.10 -2.15 -6.73
N ASN A 372 -1.28 -3.15 -7.07
CA ASN A 372 0.11 -2.93 -7.45
C ASN A 372 0.16 -2.70 -8.95
N ASP A 373 0.96 -1.75 -9.39
CA ASP A 373 1.31 -1.59 -10.79
C ASP A 373 2.51 -0.65 -10.93
N ASN A 374 3.49 -1.08 -11.71
CA ASN A 374 4.60 -0.22 -12.10
C ASN A 374 4.29 0.32 -13.48
N PHE A 375 3.48 1.39 -13.56
CA PHE A 375 2.86 1.93 -14.78
C PHE A 375 3.61 1.59 -16.07
N GLY A 376 2.99 0.77 -16.92
CA GLY A 376 3.55 0.38 -18.21
C GLY A 376 3.51 1.52 -19.22
N VAL A 377 4.67 2.10 -19.54
CA VAL A 377 4.79 3.12 -20.58
C VAL A 377 5.40 2.55 -21.85
N PRO A 378 4.90 2.91 -23.05
CA PRO A 378 5.45 2.39 -24.28
C PRO A 378 6.89 2.85 -24.46
N ARG A 379 7.77 1.94 -24.89
CA ARG A 379 9.16 2.24 -25.21
C ARG A 379 9.25 3.41 -26.19
N ASP A 380 8.52 3.32 -27.30
CA ASP A 380 8.31 4.42 -28.23
C ASP A 380 6.80 4.69 -28.40
N PRO A 381 6.28 5.84 -27.92
CA PRO A 381 4.86 6.18 -28.06
C PRO A 381 4.44 6.45 -29.51
N SER A 382 5.39 6.63 -30.44
CA SER A 382 5.11 6.73 -31.88
C SER A 382 5.02 5.36 -32.56
N ASN A 383 5.43 4.28 -31.88
CA ASN A 383 5.33 2.91 -32.34
C ASN A 383 4.04 2.27 -31.81
N SER A 384 3.07 2.02 -32.69
CA SER A 384 1.79 1.43 -32.32
C SER A 384 1.89 0.06 -31.63
N SER A 385 2.94 -0.72 -31.94
CA SER A 385 3.18 -2.01 -31.30
C SER A 385 3.60 -1.88 -29.84
N ASP A 386 4.40 -0.86 -29.51
CA ASP A 386 4.80 -0.60 -28.12
C ASP A 386 3.63 -0.02 -27.32
N VAL A 387 2.79 0.80 -27.95
CA VAL A 387 1.53 1.29 -27.34
C VAL A 387 0.57 0.13 -27.06
N LEU A 388 0.39 -0.80 -28.00
CA LEU A 388 -0.44 -1.99 -27.79
C LEU A 388 0.11 -2.85 -26.64
N ALA A 389 1.43 -3.03 -26.56
CA ALA A 389 2.08 -3.76 -25.48
C ALA A 389 1.87 -3.07 -24.12
N ALA A 390 2.02 -1.75 -24.04
CA ALA A 390 1.75 -0.99 -22.82
C ALA A 390 0.28 -1.13 -22.37
N ASN A 391 -0.69 -1.02 -23.29
CA ASN A 391 -2.10 -1.24 -22.98
C ASN A 391 -2.35 -2.65 -22.46
N ARG A 392 -1.80 -3.68 -23.13
CA ARG A 392 -1.92 -5.07 -22.69
C ARG A 392 -1.34 -5.30 -21.29
N PHE A 393 -0.21 -4.68 -20.98
CA PHE A 393 0.38 -4.75 -19.65
C PHE A 393 -0.60 -4.22 -18.59
N GLN A 394 -1.21 -3.06 -18.82
CA GLN A 394 -2.22 -2.48 -17.92
C GLN A 394 -3.51 -3.34 -17.84
N GLU A 395 -3.96 -3.92 -18.96
CA GLU A 395 -5.14 -4.79 -18.98
C GLU A 395 -4.95 -6.06 -18.13
N ILE A 396 -3.80 -6.73 -18.26
CA ILE A 396 -3.48 -7.91 -17.45
C ILE A 396 -3.27 -7.52 -15.98
N GLN A 397 -2.57 -6.41 -15.71
CA GLN A 397 -2.21 -5.98 -14.35
C GLN A 397 -3.40 -5.42 -13.56
N LEU A 398 -4.17 -4.52 -14.18
CA LEU A 398 -5.27 -3.78 -13.56
C LEU A 398 -6.63 -4.22 -14.10
N GLY A 399 -6.78 -4.25 -15.42
CA GLY A 399 -8.06 -4.51 -16.08
C GLY A 399 -8.72 -5.82 -15.66
N LEU A 400 -7.91 -6.84 -15.34
CA LEU A 400 -8.33 -8.12 -14.76
C LEU A 400 -9.25 -7.97 -13.53
N TYR A 401 -9.04 -6.96 -12.68
CA TYR A 401 -9.89 -6.69 -11.52
C TYR A 401 -10.77 -5.45 -11.75
N ALA A 402 -10.17 -4.44 -12.35
CA ALA A 402 -10.72 -3.10 -12.39
C ALA A 402 -11.86 -2.93 -13.38
N ASN A 403 -11.85 -3.63 -14.53
CA ASN A 403 -12.94 -3.50 -15.50
C ASN A 403 -14.28 -3.95 -14.90
N PRO A 404 -14.38 -5.14 -14.25
CA PRO A 404 -15.60 -5.51 -13.54
C PRO A 404 -15.98 -4.53 -12.41
N ILE A 405 -15.03 -4.23 -11.50
CA ILE A 405 -15.32 -3.50 -10.26
C ILE A 405 -15.73 -2.05 -10.52
N PHE A 406 -15.03 -1.35 -11.41
CA PHE A 406 -15.23 0.09 -11.61
C PHE A 406 -16.17 0.42 -12.76
N LEU A 407 -16.14 -0.39 -13.82
CA LEU A 407 -16.87 -0.09 -15.06
C LEU A 407 -18.10 -0.97 -15.25
N GLY A 408 -18.19 -2.11 -14.55
CA GLY A 408 -19.22 -3.12 -14.82
C GLY A 408 -19.02 -3.78 -16.18
N GLU A 409 -17.77 -3.85 -16.65
CA GLU A 409 -17.39 -4.41 -17.94
C GLU A 409 -16.78 -5.81 -17.76
N GLN A 410 -16.71 -6.55 -18.87
CA GLN A 410 -16.04 -7.85 -18.89
C GLN A 410 -14.55 -7.73 -18.54
N TYR A 411 -13.98 -8.87 -18.14
CA TYR A 411 -12.52 -9.04 -18.16
C TYR A 411 -11.98 -8.69 -19.55
N PRO A 412 -10.80 -8.05 -19.66
CA PRO A 412 -10.22 -7.70 -20.95
C PRO A 412 -10.06 -8.92 -21.87
N ASP A 413 -10.17 -8.73 -23.17
CA ASP A 413 -9.90 -9.79 -24.16
C ASP A 413 -8.48 -10.36 -24.01
N SER A 414 -7.51 -9.52 -23.61
CA SER A 414 -6.15 -9.97 -23.32
C SER A 414 -6.10 -10.96 -22.16
N VAL A 415 -6.99 -10.87 -21.17
CA VAL A 415 -7.15 -11.85 -20.09
C VAL A 415 -7.86 -13.10 -20.61
N LEU A 416 -9.06 -12.94 -21.17
CA LEU A 416 -9.93 -14.05 -21.58
C LEU A 416 -9.27 -14.97 -22.61
N ASN A 417 -8.49 -14.41 -23.53
CA ASN A 417 -7.83 -15.21 -24.57
C ASN A 417 -6.47 -15.78 -24.16
N THR A 418 -5.91 -15.37 -23.01
CA THR A 418 -4.54 -15.77 -22.61
C THR A 418 -4.54 -16.69 -21.40
N LEU A 419 -5.34 -16.40 -20.38
CA LEU A 419 -5.23 -17.10 -19.11
C LEU A 419 -5.98 -18.44 -19.14
N PRO A 420 -5.37 -19.54 -18.66
CA PRO A 420 -6.03 -20.83 -18.57
C PRO A 420 -7.30 -20.75 -17.70
N GLY A 421 -8.42 -21.25 -18.25
CA GLY A 421 -9.70 -21.29 -17.54
C GLY A 421 -10.34 -19.92 -17.33
N ALA A 422 -9.89 -18.87 -18.05
CA ALA A 422 -10.56 -17.59 -18.07
C ALA A 422 -11.92 -17.69 -18.78
N GLU A 423 -12.95 -17.22 -18.11
CA GLU A 423 -14.33 -17.28 -18.59
C GLU A 423 -15.01 -15.92 -18.36
N PRO A 424 -15.92 -15.50 -19.25
CA PRO A 424 -16.62 -14.24 -19.10
C PRO A 424 -17.57 -14.26 -17.89
N LEU A 425 -17.76 -13.11 -17.27
CA LEU A 425 -18.77 -12.91 -16.21
C LEU A 425 -20.19 -13.03 -16.78
N SER A 426 -21.13 -13.53 -15.98
CA SER A 426 -22.55 -13.50 -16.36
C SER A 426 -23.12 -12.08 -16.30
N GLU A 427 -24.28 -11.85 -16.92
CA GLU A 427 -24.99 -10.56 -16.80
C GLU A 427 -25.33 -10.20 -15.34
N GLN A 428 -25.63 -11.22 -14.52
CA GLN A 428 -25.89 -11.04 -13.09
C GLN A 428 -24.62 -10.62 -12.35
N ASP A 429 -23.49 -11.25 -12.64
CA ASP A 429 -22.21 -10.91 -12.00
C ASP A 429 -21.78 -9.49 -12.38
N LEU A 430 -21.86 -9.12 -13.65
CA LEU A 430 -21.56 -7.76 -14.10
C LEU A 430 -22.42 -6.72 -13.36
N SER A 431 -23.74 -6.96 -13.24
CA SER A 431 -24.60 -6.03 -12.52
C SER A 431 -24.32 -5.97 -11.02
N TYR A 432 -23.88 -7.07 -10.41
CA TYR A 432 -23.60 -7.14 -8.98
C TYR A 432 -22.24 -6.53 -8.64
N ILE A 433 -21.23 -6.75 -9.48
CA ILE A 433 -19.86 -6.29 -9.24
C ILE A 433 -19.66 -4.83 -9.64
N ALA A 434 -20.43 -4.32 -10.60
CA ALA A 434 -20.27 -2.96 -11.12
C ALA A 434 -20.37 -1.89 -10.02
N ASN A 435 -19.42 -0.94 -10.05
CA ASN A 435 -19.37 0.21 -9.14
C ASN A 435 -19.27 -0.14 -7.65
N THR A 436 -18.66 -1.28 -7.31
CA THR A 436 -18.48 -1.72 -5.91
C THR A 436 -17.21 -1.16 -5.25
N SER A 437 -16.80 0.05 -5.65
CA SER A 437 -15.66 0.75 -5.05
C SER A 437 -15.83 2.27 -5.13
N ASP A 438 -15.59 2.95 -4.00
CA ASP A 438 -15.70 4.41 -3.88
C ASP A 438 -14.48 5.15 -4.45
N PHE A 439 -13.31 4.50 -4.42
CA PHE A 439 -12.05 5.03 -4.91
C PHE A 439 -11.24 3.95 -5.63
N PHE A 440 -10.29 4.36 -6.45
CA PHE A 440 -9.29 3.49 -7.07
C PHE A 440 -8.00 3.58 -6.27
N GLY A 441 -7.70 2.57 -5.46
CA GLY A 441 -6.44 2.49 -4.71
C GLY A 441 -5.32 2.01 -5.61
N ILE A 442 -4.19 2.72 -5.61
CA ILE A 442 -3.01 2.34 -6.38
C ILE A 442 -1.74 2.56 -5.58
N ASP A 443 -0.79 1.64 -5.74
CA ASP A 443 0.51 1.66 -5.09
C ASP A 443 1.64 1.92 -6.13
N PRO A 444 1.75 3.17 -6.66
CA PRO A 444 2.58 3.49 -7.82
C PRO A 444 4.02 3.79 -7.40
N TYR A 445 4.79 2.76 -7.07
CA TYR A 445 6.17 2.94 -6.62
C TYR A 445 7.10 3.50 -7.71
N THR A 446 6.96 3.02 -8.95
CA THR A 446 7.81 3.37 -10.10
C THR A 446 7.04 3.15 -11.42
N ALA A 447 7.65 3.48 -12.55
CA ALA A 447 7.18 3.06 -13.88
C ALA A 447 8.01 1.90 -14.45
N THR A 448 7.51 1.25 -15.50
CA THR A 448 8.25 0.27 -16.31
C THR A 448 8.11 0.60 -17.80
N VAL A 449 9.18 0.40 -18.57
CA VAL A 449 9.15 0.61 -20.03
C VAL A 449 8.74 -0.69 -20.70
N VAL A 450 7.73 -0.62 -21.57
CA VAL A 450 7.09 -1.77 -22.20
C VAL A 450 7.25 -1.72 -23.70
N SER A 451 7.61 -2.84 -24.31
CA SER A 451 7.63 -3.00 -25.77
C SER A 451 7.11 -4.36 -26.22
N GLN A 452 6.75 -4.46 -27.49
CA GLN A 452 6.30 -5.72 -28.05
C GLN A 452 7.44 -6.76 -28.08
N PRO A 453 7.18 -8.04 -27.76
CA PRO A 453 8.15 -9.11 -27.97
C PRO A 453 8.50 -9.25 -29.46
N ALA A 454 9.72 -9.73 -29.74
CA ALA A 454 10.19 -9.93 -31.12
C ALA A 454 9.31 -10.92 -31.93
N GLY A 455 8.73 -11.92 -31.26
CA GLY A 455 7.78 -12.86 -31.86
C GLY A 455 6.33 -12.36 -31.95
N GLY A 456 6.02 -11.19 -31.38
CA GLY A 456 4.65 -10.70 -31.25
C GLY A 456 3.94 -11.19 -29.98
N ILE A 457 2.82 -10.54 -29.68
CA ILE A 457 1.99 -10.83 -28.49
C ILE A 457 1.27 -12.16 -28.66
N ASP A 458 0.64 -12.38 -29.82
CA ASP A 458 -0.20 -13.57 -30.07
C ASP A 458 0.60 -14.87 -29.98
N ASP A 459 1.78 -14.92 -30.61
CA ASP A 459 2.67 -16.07 -30.54
C ASP A 459 3.08 -16.38 -29.09
N CYS A 460 3.35 -15.36 -28.29
CA CYS A 460 3.63 -15.54 -26.86
C CYS A 460 2.40 -16.05 -26.08
N ALA A 461 1.22 -15.49 -26.33
CA ALA A 461 0.01 -15.79 -25.58
C ALA A 461 -0.46 -17.24 -25.78
N THR A 462 -0.15 -17.86 -26.93
CA THR A 462 -0.46 -19.28 -27.18
C THR A 462 0.42 -20.26 -26.41
N ASN A 463 1.51 -19.80 -25.78
CA ASN A 463 2.47 -20.65 -25.06
C ASN A 463 2.49 -20.31 -23.56
N SER A 464 1.65 -20.98 -22.78
CA SER A 464 1.61 -20.88 -21.30
C SER A 464 2.63 -21.79 -20.59
N SER A 465 3.65 -22.29 -21.30
CA SER A 465 4.72 -23.06 -20.68
C SER A 465 5.49 -22.22 -19.65
N THR A 466 5.93 -22.85 -18.56
CA THR A 466 6.78 -22.24 -17.53
C THR A 466 8.12 -21.72 -18.07
N ASP A 467 8.55 -22.18 -19.25
CA ASP A 467 9.75 -21.69 -19.92
C ASP A 467 9.52 -20.32 -20.61
N ASN A 468 8.26 -19.91 -20.80
CA ASN A 468 7.90 -18.63 -21.39
C ASN A 468 7.89 -17.52 -20.33
N SER A 469 9.06 -16.92 -20.09
CA SER A 469 9.23 -15.84 -19.11
C SER A 469 8.39 -14.56 -19.37
N LEU A 470 7.79 -14.41 -20.55
CA LEU A 470 6.97 -13.24 -20.88
C LEU A 470 5.48 -13.49 -20.60
N PHE A 471 5.05 -14.75 -20.49
CA PHE A 471 3.69 -15.09 -20.09
C PHE A 471 3.45 -14.63 -18.65
N PRO A 472 2.27 -14.09 -18.30
CA PRO A 472 1.07 -13.89 -19.13
C PRO A 472 0.99 -12.53 -19.84
N TYR A 473 1.82 -11.56 -19.43
CA TYR A 473 1.78 -10.22 -20.01
C TYR A 473 2.07 -10.21 -21.50
N CYS A 474 2.97 -11.09 -21.95
CA CYS A 474 3.47 -11.16 -23.31
C CYS A 474 4.02 -9.83 -23.82
N VAL A 475 4.80 -9.17 -22.96
CA VAL A 475 5.50 -7.92 -23.26
C VAL A 475 6.93 -7.98 -22.75
N VAL A 476 7.81 -7.20 -23.36
CA VAL A 476 9.16 -6.97 -22.82
C VAL A 476 9.10 -5.79 -21.86
N GLN A 477 9.54 -6.00 -20.63
CA GLN A 477 9.65 -4.97 -19.59
C GLN A 477 11.11 -4.57 -19.38
N GLU A 478 11.37 -3.27 -19.34
CA GLU A 478 12.70 -2.69 -19.23
C GLU A 478 12.70 -1.47 -18.29
N THR A 479 13.88 -1.05 -17.88
CA THR A 479 14.09 0.15 -17.03
C THR A 479 14.84 1.25 -17.77
N LYS A 480 14.93 1.15 -19.10
CA LYS A 480 15.66 2.08 -19.96
C LYS A 480 14.74 2.65 -21.04
N ASN A 481 14.93 3.92 -21.34
CA ASN A 481 14.27 4.57 -22.47
C ASN A 481 14.90 4.16 -23.82
N ILE A 482 14.34 4.66 -24.93
CA ILE A 482 14.81 4.40 -26.29
C ILE A 482 16.27 4.78 -26.55
N TYR A 483 16.84 5.69 -25.75
CA TYR A 483 18.23 6.14 -25.86
C TYR A 483 19.19 5.35 -24.95
N GLY A 484 18.70 4.35 -24.22
CA GLY A 484 19.50 3.49 -23.35
C GLY A 484 19.79 4.06 -21.95
N TRP A 485 19.19 5.20 -21.60
CA TRP A 485 19.27 5.77 -20.25
C TRP A 485 18.24 5.12 -19.32
N ASN A 486 18.61 4.92 -18.06
CA ASN A 486 17.63 4.50 -17.05
C ASN A 486 16.52 5.55 -16.90
N ILE A 487 15.30 5.09 -16.64
CA ILE A 487 14.12 5.95 -16.47
C ILE A 487 14.14 6.81 -15.20
N GLY A 488 15.08 6.55 -14.28
CA GLY A 488 15.25 7.33 -13.06
C GLY A 488 16.49 6.90 -12.28
N TYR A 489 16.60 7.42 -11.04
CA TYR A 489 17.64 7.01 -10.09
C TYR A 489 17.17 5.77 -9.29
N ARG A 490 17.93 4.67 -9.36
CA ARG A 490 17.57 3.37 -8.78
C ARG A 490 17.80 3.33 -7.26
N SER A 491 16.86 2.72 -6.56
CA SER A 491 16.90 2.44 -5.12
C SER A 491 17.68 1.16 -4.77
N GLN A 492 17.64 0.74 -3.51
CA GLN A 492 18.09 -0.59 -3.07
C GLN A 492 17.31 -1.73 -3.76
N SER A 493 16.04 -1.51 -4.10
CA SER A 493 15.14 -2.48 -4.71
C SER A 493 14.84 -2.14 -6.18
N TYR A 494 13.71 -2.60 -6.69
CA TYR A 494 13.25 -2.34 -8.06
C TYR A 494 12.82 -0.89 -8.31
N VAL A 495 12.61 -0.09 -7.26
CA VAL A 495 12.04 1.26 -7.36
C VAL A 495 13.02 2.26 -7.96
N TYR A 496 12.55 3.06 -8.92
CA TYR A 496 13.26 4.22 -9.48
C TYR A 496 12.53 5.52 -9.12
N ILE A 497 13.25 6.63 -9.03
CA ILE A 497 12.63 7.96 -8.92
C ILE A 497 12.08 8.38 -10.29
N THR A 498 10.78 8.17 -10.52
CA THR A 498 10.09 8.37 -11.81
C THR A 498 8.89 9.32 -11.73
N PRO A 499 9.02 10.54 -11.18
CA PRO A 499 7.88 11.41 -10.85
C PRO A 499 7.04 11.81 -12.08
N THR A 500 7.66 12.10 -13.23
CA THR A 500 6.91 12.49 -14.44
C THR A 500 5.97 11.40 -14.95
N TYR A 501 6.38 10.13 -14.80
CA TYR A 501 5.55 8.99 -15.17
C TYR A 501 4.38 8.79 -14.22
N LEU A 502 4.51 9.18 -12.93
CA LEU A 502 3.39 9.17 -11.99
C LEU A 502 2.26 10.08 -12.46
N ARG A 503 2.56 11.30 -12.92
CA ARG A 503 1.54 12.23 -13.41
C ARG A 503 0.73 11.65 -14.58
N GLU A 504 1.41 11.05 -15.55
CA GLU A 504 0.78 10.35 -16.67
C GLU A 504 -0.09 9.18 -16.16
N TYR A 505 0.41 8.44 -15.17
CA TYR A 505 -0.32 7.31 -14.63
C TYR A 505 -1.61 7.72 -13.92
N LEU A 506 -1.55 8.75 -13.08
CA LEU A 506 -2.71 9.29 -12.37
C LEU A 506 -3.77 9.79 -13.36
N SER A 507 -3.34 10.42 -14.45
CA SER A 507 -4.22 10.79 -15.57
C SER A 507 -4.87 9.56 -16.22
N TYR A 508 -4.10 8.52 -16.53
CA TYR A 508 -4.62 7.26 -17.07
C TYR A 508 -5.69 6.64 -16.17
N LEU A 509 -5.42 6.51 -14.87
CA LEU A 509 -6.34 5.88 -13.91
C LEU A 509 -7.66 6.64 -13.80
N TRP A 510 -7.59 7.96 -13.61
CA TRP A 510 -8.77 8.82 -13.51
C TRP A 510 -9.60 8.80 -14.80
N ASN A 511 -8.94 8.88 -15.95
CA ASN A 511 -9.62 8.90 -17.23
C ASN A 511 -10.15 7.51 -17.65
N THR A 512 -9.60 6.42 -17.13
CA THR A 512 -10.07 5.06 -17.46
C THR A 512 -11.17 4.62 -16.51
N PHE A 513 -10.92 4.66 -15.20
CA PHE A 513 -11.79 4.02 -14.20
C PHE A 513 -12.79 4.98 -13.54
N LYS A 514 -12.69 6.29 -13.80
CA LYS A 514 -13.69 7.31 -13.41
C LYS A 514 -14.01 7.33 -11.91
N LYS A 515 -13.04 6.97 -11.06
CA LYS A 515 -13.11 7.09 -9.60
C LYS A 515 -11.96 7.94 -9.06
N PRO A 516 -12.13 8.61 -7.92
CA PRO A 516 -11.03 9.29 -7.24
C PRO A 516 -9.85 8.32 -7.06
N VAL A 517 -8.65 8.78 -7.40
CA VAL A 517 -7.43 7.98 -7.31
C VAL A 517 -6.81 8.18 -5.94
N PHE A 518 -6.61 7.09 -5.20
CA PHE A 518 -5.91 7.10 -3.93
C PHE A 518 -4.52 6.52 -4.10
N VAL A 519 -3.48 7.34 -3.96
CA VAL A 519 -2.07 6.86 -3.94
C VAL A 519 -1.84 6.18 -2.60
N SER A 520 -2.23 4.94 -2.51
CA SER A 520 -2.43 4.24 -1.26
C SER A 520 -1.15 3.64 -0.68
N GLU A 521 -0.09 3.58 -1.48
CA GLU A 521 1.32 3.43 -1.06
C GLU A 521 2.27 4.07 -2.07
N PHE A 522 3.32 4.71 -1.56
CA PHE A 522 4.50 5.07 -2.33
C PHE A 522 5.70 5.21 -1.38
N GLY A 523 6.88 4.78 -1.83
CA GLY A 523 8.04 4.65 -0.96
C GLY A 523 9.35 4.41 -1.69
N TYR A 524 10.47 4.63 -1.00
CA TYR A 524 11.79 4.56 -1.62
C TYR A 524 12.86 4.01 -0.67
N PRO A 525 13.38 2.79 -0.88
CA PRO A 525 14.40 2.23 -0.02
C PRO A 525 15.79 2.70 -0.49
N VAL A 526 16.42 3.61 0.26
CA VAL A 526 17.70 4.20 -0.14
C VAL A 526 18.77 3.12 -0.29
N PHE A 527 19.52 3.19 -1.39
CA PHE A 527 20.59 2.23 -1.68
C PHE A 527 21.58 2.10 -0.51
N ASN A 528 21.79 0.85 -0.10
CA ASN A 528 22.66 0.41 0.98
C ASN A 528 22.44 1.11 2.33
N GLU A 529 21.22 1.56 2.64
CA GLU A 529 20.93 2.29 3.87
C GLU A 529 21.12 1.45 5.14
N ALA A 530 20.77 0.16 5.11
CA ALA A 530 20.90 -0.74 6.26
C ALA A 530 22.35 -0.88 6.77
N ASP A 531 23.35 -0.69 5.90
CA ASP A 531 24.77 -0.79 6.25
C ASP A 531 25.39 0.54 6.71
N LYS A 532 24.65 1.65 6.62
CA LYS A 532 25.14 2.97 7.03
C LYS A 532 25.10 3.13 8.55
N GLY A 533 25.94 4.02 9.08
CA GLY A 533 25.82 4.46 10.47
C GLY A 533 24.52 5.24 10.68
N LEU A 534 23.99 5.22 11.91
CA LEU A 534 22.69 5.84 12.24
C LEU A 534 22.60 7.29 11.73
N SER A 535 23.63 8.13 11.93
CA SER A 535 23.62 9.52 11.45
C SER A 535 23.36 9.67 9.95
N ASP A 536 23.88 8.74 9.14
CA ASP A 536 23.72 8.74 7.69
C ASP A 536 22.41 8.09 7.24
N GLN A 537 21.83 7.20 8.06
CA GLN A 537 20.46 6.69 7.86
C GLN A 537 19.42 7.77 8.15
N LEU A 538 19.66 8.62 9.16
CA LEU A 538 18.73 9.71 9.51
C LEU A 538 18.76 10.85 8.48
N PHE A 539 19.84 11.02 7.70
CA PHE A 539 19.96 12.04 6.66
C PHE A 539 19.78 11.46 5.25
N ASP A 540 18.58 10.97 4.97
CA ASP A 540 18.20 10.17 3.81
C ASP A 540 17.68 10.98 2.61
N THR A 541 18.45 11.97 2.16
CA THR A 541 18.07 12.89 1.06
C THR A 541 17.47 12.21 -0.19
N PRO A 542 17.95 11.05 -0.70
CA PRO A 542 17.31 10.42 -1.86
C PRO A 542 15.84 10.05 -1.64
N ARG A 543 15.46 9.67 -0.41
CA ARG A 543 14.06 9.41 -0.04
C ARG A 543 13.25 10.70 0.01
N SER A 544 13.82 11.79 0.54
CA SER A 544 13.20 13.13 0.45
C SER A 544 12.93 13.52 -1.01
N ILE A 545 13.92 13.36 -1.90
CA ILE A 545 13.77 13.68 -3.32
C ILE A 545 12.62 12.89 -3.95
N TYR A 546 12.53 11.59 -3.68
CA TYR A 546 11.44 10.76 -4.16
C TYR A 546 10.07 11.30 -3.71
N TYR A 547 9.85 11.42 -2.39
CA TYR A 547 8.57 11.86 -1.83
C TYR A 547 8.17 13.25 -2.33
N LEU A 548 9.08 14.21 -2.28
CA LEU A 548 8.77 15.59 -2.68
C LEU A 548 8.50 15.70 -4.17
N SER A 549 9.22 14.96 -5.02
CA SER A 549 8.97 14.97 -6.47
C SER A 549 7.65 14.30 -6.84
N PHE A 550 7.31 13.17 -6.21
CA PHE A 550 6.02 12.48 -6.41
C PHE A 550 4.85 13.36 -5.96
N MET A 551 4.95 13.97 -4.76
CA MET A 551 3.91 14.88 -4.27
C MET A 551 3.76 16.15 -5.12
N SER A 552 4.86 16.65 -5.70
CA SER A 552 4.81 17.76 -6.66
C SER A 552 4.04 17.38 -7.92
N GLU A 553 4.24 16.17 -8.45
CA GLU A 553 3.52 15.68 -9.63
C GLU A 553 2.05 15.33 -9.31
N ILE A 554 1.74 14.85 -8.10
CA ILE A 554 0.35 14.73 -7.63
C ILE A 554 -0.35 16.09 -7.65
N LEU A 555 0.27 17.15 -7.14
CA LEU A 555 -0.31 18.50 -7.18
C LEU A 555 -0.52 18.97 -8.62
N LYS A 556 0.41 18.71 -9.53
CA LYS A 556 0.21 19.03 -10.95
C LYS A 556 -0.91 18.22 -11.58
N SER A 557 -1.04 16.93 -11.28
CA SER A 557 -2.18 16.12 -11.72
C SER A 557 -3.52 16.73 -11.27
N ILE A 558 -3.60 17.21 -10.03
CA ILE A 558 -4.80 17.86 -9.49
C ILE A 558 -5.08 19.19 -10.22
N HIS A 559 -4.10 20.10 -10.27
CA HIS A 559 -4.30 21.49 -10.68
C HIS A 559 -4.19 21.75 -12.18
N GLU A 560 -3.32 21.01 -12.87
CA GLU A 560 -3.06 21.19 -14.29
C GLU A 560 -3.87 20.20 -15.14
N ASP A 561 -4.04 18.96 -14.68
CA ASP A 561 -4.70 17.90 -15.46
C ASP A 561 -6.16 17.62 -15.03
N GLY A 562 -6.60 18.17 -13.89
CA GLY A 562 -7.96 17.98 -13.37
C GLY A 562 -8.23 16.55 -12.86
N VAL A 563 -7.18 15.83 -12.45
CA VAL A 563 -7.27 14.50 -11.87
C VAL A 563 -7.73 14.60 -10.41
N HIS A 564 -8.78 13.88 -10.04
CA HIS A 564 -9.20 13.77 -8.64
C HIS A 564 -8.29 12.78 -7.90
N VAL A 565 -7.16 13.26 -7.40
CA VAL A 565 -6.31 12.50 -6.46
C VAL A 565 -6.79 12.78 -5.04
N MET A 566 -7.42 11.80 -4.40
CA MET A 566 -8.05 11.99 -3.08
C MET A 566 -7.05 11.97 -1.91
N GLY A 567 -5.86 11.38 -2.10
CA GLY A 567 -4.91 11.21 -1.01
C GLY A 567 -3.62 10.52 -1.42
N ALA A 568 -2.67 10.50 -0.48
CA ALA A 568 -1.40 9.81 -0.60
C ALA A 568 -0.91 9.26 0.75
N LEU A 569 -0.49 7.99 0.78
CA LEU A 569 0.04 7.33 1.97
C LEU A 569 1.50 6.91 1.76
N ALA A 570 2.39 7.41 2.62
CA ALA A 570 3.80 7.02 2.56
C ALA A 570 4.01 5.59 3.07
N TRP A 571 4.55 4.72 2.21
CA TRP A 571 5.09 3.42 2.60
C TRP A 571 6.59 3.56 2.92
N SER A 572 7.02 3.39 4.17
CA SER A 572 6.22 3.10 5.35
C SER A 572 6.64 3.97 6.53
N TRP A 573 5.84 3.94 7.60
CA TRP A 573 6.09 4.77 8.76
C TRP A 573 7.38 4.41 9.53
N ALA A 574 7.90 3.20 9.36
CA ALA A 574 9.18 2.75 9.92
C ALA A 574 9.77 1.61 9.10
N ASP A 575 11.09 1.45 9.16
CA ASP A 575 11.76 0.34 8.52
C ASP A 575 11.18 -0.96 9.07
N ASN A 576 10.78 -1.88 8.20
CA ASN A 576 9.99 -3.05 8.60
C ASN A 576 10.59 -4.35 8.03
N TRP A 577 9.87 -5.45 8.19
CA TRP A 577 10.21 -6.75 7.62
C TRP A 577 9.60 -6.87 6.21
N GLU A 578 10.39 -6.64 5.17
CA GLU A 578 9.96 -6.75 3.77
C GLU A 578 9.98 -8.22 3.33
N PHE A 579 9.03 -9.00 3.88
CA PHE A 579 8.77 -10.41 3.53
C PHE A 579 9.97 -11.36 3.68
N GLY A 580 10.84 -11.10 4.66
CA GLY A 580 12.07 -11.87 4.89
C GLY A 580 13.32 -11.01 4.87
N ASP A 581 13.23 -9.80 4.33
CA ASP A 581 14.35 -8.91 4.10
C ASP A 581 14.29 -7.67 5.00
N TYR A 582 15.38 -7.41 5.71
CA TYR A 582 15.58 -6.17 6.47
C TYR A 582 16.57 -5.20 5.77
N ALA A 583 17.15 -5.55 4.62
CA ALA A 583 18.05 -4.67 3.88
C ALA A 583 17.28 -3.56 3.14
N GLN A 584 16.02 -3.81 2.78
CA GLN A 584 15.13 -2.85 2.13
C GLN A 584 14.48 -1.92 3.15
N GLN A 585 15.16 -0.82 3.45
CA GLN A 585 14.72 0.16 4.46
C GLN A 585 13.73 1.16 3.83
N PHE A 586 12.43 0.84 3.76
CA PHE A 586 11.41 1.76 3.22
C PHE A 586 10.99 2.88 4.18
N GLY A 587 11.32 2.74 5.46
CA GLY A 587 10.73 3.53 6.53
C GLY A 587 11.13 4.99 6.54
N LEU A 588 10.19 5.81 6.99
CA LEU A 588 10.40 7.19 7.45
C LEU A 588 11.08 7.27 8.83
N GLN A 589 11.22 6.12 9.51
CA GLN A 589 11.93 5.96 10.77
C GLN A 589 12.85 4.75 10.72
N VAL A 590 14.05 4.88 11.30
CA VAL A 590 14.92 3.74 11.60
C VAL A 590 14.34 2.94 12.75
N VAL A 591 14.39 1.60 12.67
CA VAL A 591 14.11 0.70 13.79
C VAL A 591 15.39 -0.01 14.22
N ASN A 592 15.82 0.21 15.46
CA ASN A 592 16.91 -0.54 16.05
C ASN A 592 16.45 -1.99 16.30
N ARG A 593 16.98 -2.95 15.53
CA ARG A 593 16.57 -4.36 15.59
C ARG A 593 16.94 -5.09 16.89
N THR A 594 17.77 -4.48 17.74
CA THR A 594 18.14 -5.03 19.06
C THR A 594 17.30 -4.44 20.19
N THR A 595 17.00 -3.14 20.16
CA THR A 595 16.28 -2.45 21.25
C THR A 595 14.83 -2.12 20.92
N GLN A 596 14.42 -2.26 19.66
CA GLN A 596 13.14 -1.80 19.11
C GLN A 596 12.92 -0.27 19.21
N GLU A 597 13.96 0.52 19.46
CA GLU A 597 13.87 1.99 19.44
C GLU A 597 13.69 2.51 18.01
N ARG A 598 12.93 3.62 17.88
CA ARG A 598 12.66 4.30 16.61
C ARG A 598 13.37 5.65 16.54
N TYR A 599 13.85 6.03 15.35
CA TYR A 599 14.52 7.31 15.11
C TYR A 599 13.99 7.97 13.82
N PHE A 600 13.57 9.24 13.87
CA PHE A 600 13.03 9.95 12.71
C PHE A 600 14.08 10.24 11.65
N LYS A 601 13.78 9.93 10.39
CA LYS A 601 14.61 10.30 9.24
C LYS A 601 14.21 11.65 8.67
N LYS A 602 15.13 12.29 7.96
CA LYS A 602 14.95 13.59 7.29
C LYS A 602 13.78 13.60 6.32
N SER A 603 13.59 12.52 5.56
CA SER A 603 12.47 12.37 4.63
C SER A 603 11.10 12.51 5.31
N PHE A 604 10.96 12.08 6.57
CA PHE A 604 9.72 12.25 7.30
C PHE A 604 9.42 13.72 7.54
N PHE A 605 10.41 14.47 8.05
CA PHE A 605 10.31 15.91 8.26
C PHE A 605 9.99 16.66 6.97
N ASP A 606 10.69 16.35 5.88
CA ASP A 606 10.47 17.04 4.61
C ASP A 606 9.08 16.77 4.03
N LEU A 607 8.59 15.53 4.11
CA LEU A 607 7.28 15.17 3.61
C LEU A 607 6.16 15.83 4.42
N VAL A 608 6.22 15.79 5.76
CA VAL A 608 5.19 16.45 6.59
C VAL A 608 5.26 17.98 6.49
N ASP A 609 6.46 18.58 6.38
CA ASP A 609 6.63 20.03 6.14
C ASP A 609 6.07 20.41 4.77
N PHE A 610 6.27 19.58 3.74
CA PHE A 610 5.77 19.80 2.39
C PHE A 610 4.23 19.80 2.35
N VAL A 611 3.61 18.79 2.95
CA VAL A 611 2.14 18.68 3.01
C VAL A 611 1.56 19.76 3.91
N GLY A 612 2.08 19.91 5.13
CA GLY A 612 1.58 20.90 6.09
C GLY A 612 1.67 22.34 5.58
N ALA A 613 2.69 22.68 4.78
CA ALA A 613 2.79 24.01 4.16
C ALA A 613 1.81 24.24 2.99
N ARG A 614 1.11 23.19 2.53
CA ARG A 614 0.24 23.16 1.34
C ARG A 614 -1.17 22.66 1.60
N MET A 615 -1.50 22.28 2.83
CA MET A 615 -2.89 22.05 3.25
C MET A 615 -3.51 23.40 3.63
N GLY A 616 -4.79 23.62 3.31
CA GLY A 616 -5.54 24.80 3.73
C GLY A 616 -5.47 24.98 5.25
N SER A 617 -5.36 26.24 5.71
CA SER A 617 -5.36 26.61 7.13
C SER A 617 -6.75 26.58 7.75
#